data_AF-A0A935MVE9-F1
#
_entry.id   AF-A0A935MVE9-F1
#
_cell.length_a   1.000
_cell.length_b   1.000
_cell.length_c   1.000
_cell.angle_alpha   90.00
_cell.angle_beta   90.00
_cell.angle_gamma   90.00
#
_symmetry.space_group_name_H-M   'P 1'
#
loop_
_entity.id
_entity.type
_entity.pdbx_description
1 polymer ?
#
loop_
_entity_poly.entity_id
_entity_poly.type
_entity_poly.pdbx_seq_one_letter_code
_entity_poly.pdbx_strand_id
1 'polypeptide(L)'
;MSFLVVFKVNETKNNNVLIDSKGNKKHTVSIEKNKDGINELVMRTAGEVYIMGIKSSLNILYIEFNAKNSRVFTNGELTYSGVIGTGEIDGLVIGRGIVKNNTVNFDGVIYETGIINNTLSDDARINLTNLMKQVYQVQ
;
A
#
# COMPACT_ATOMS: atom_id res chain seq x y z
N MET A 1 -7.04 -10.94 -4.48
CA MET A 1 -6.42 -10.85 -3.15
C MET A 1 -6.48 -9.41 -2.69
N SER A 2 -6.63 -9.17 -1.40
CA SER A 2 -6.56 -7.84 -0.80
C SER A 2 -5.49 -7.76 0.27
N PHE A 3 -4.93 -6.57 0.41
CA PHE A 3 -3.91 -6.24 1.40
C PHE A 3 -4.36 -5.02 2.20
N LEU A 4 -4.39 -5.18 3.53
CA LEU A 4 -4.59 -4.10 4.48
C LEU A 4 -3.25 -3.79 5.15
N VAL A 5 -2.94 -2.50 5.29
CA VAL A 5 -1.86 -2.04 6.16
C VAL A 5 -2.24 -0.74 6.85
N VAL A 6 -1.97 -0.68 8.16
CA VAL A 6 -2.10 0.53 8.96
C VAL A 6 -0.69 0.96 9.37
N PHE A 7 -0.27 2.15 8.96
CA PHE A 7 1.12 2.58 9.13
C PHE A 7 1.26 4.09 9.33
N LYS A 8 2.40 4.49 9.88
CA LYS A 8 2.89 5.86 9.89
C LYS A 8 4.35 5.86 9.43
N VAL A 9 4.69 6.71 8.47
CA VAL A 9 6.07 6.89 8.00
C VAL A 9 6.72 8.01 8.80
N ASN A 10 7.99 7.87 9.13
CA ASN A 10 8.77 8.98 9.67
C ASN A 10 9.00 10.05 8.59
N GLU A 11 9.13 11.31 8.99
CA GLU A 11 9.46 12.39 8.05
C GLU A 11 10.91 12.27 7.59
N THR A 12 11.13 11.47 6.55
CA THR A 12 12.46 11.30 5.95
C THR A 12 12.44 11.65 4.47
N LYS A 13 13.64 11.89 3.92
CA LYS A 13 13.82 12.07 2.47
C LYS A 13 13.93 10.73 1.73
N ASN A 14 13.92 9.63 2.46
CA ASN A 14 14.13 8.30 1.91
C ASN A 14 12.82 7.72 1.39
N ASN A 15 12.93 6.87 0.36
CA ASN A 15 11.84 6.01 -0.04
C ASN A 15 11.56 4.99 1.07
N ASN A 16 10.30 4.56 1.20
CA ASN A 16 9.89 3.57 2.19
C ASN A 16 9.18 2.42 1.49
N VAL A 17 9.53 1.17 1.77
CA VAL A 17 8.83 0.01 1.18
C VAL A 17 7.82 -0.53 2.18
N LEU A 18 6.54 -0.58 1.80
CA LEU A 18 5.51 -1.23 2.62
C LEU A 18 5.55 -2.74 2.43
N ILE A 19 5.46 -3.19 1.18
CA ILE A 19 5.50 -4.60 0.82
C ILE A 19 6.30 -4.82 -0.45
N ASP A 20 6.95 -5.98 -0.53
CA ASP A 20 7.58 -6.50 -1.73
C ASP A 20 7.23 -7.99 -1.89
N SER A 21 7.30 -8.51 -3.11
CA SER A 21 7.14 -9.94 -3.35
C SER A 21 8.46 -10.67 -3.12
N LYS A 22 8.39 -11.85 -2.50
CA LYS A 22 9.57 -12.66 -2.19
C LYS A 22 10.10 -13.37 -3.44
N GLY A 23 9.22 -14.04 -4.17
CA GLY A 23 9.57 -14.94 -5.28
C GLY A 23 9.81 -14.23 -6.61
N ASN A 24 9.12 -13.10 -6.84
CA ASN A 24 9.32 -12.29 -8.03
C ASN A 24 9.46 -10.82 -7.65
N LYS A 25 10.61 -10.20 -7.95
CA LYS A 25 10.91 -8.78 -7.67
C LYS A 25 10.10 -7.79 -8.52
N LYS A 26 8.90 -8.18 -8.91
CA LYS A 26 8.00 -7.40 -9.76
C LYS A 26 6.96 -6.67 -8.93
N HIS A 27 6.60 -7.12 -7.74
CA HIS A 27 5.53 -6.51 -6.93
C HIS A 27 6.06 -5.77 -5.72
N THR A 28 6.26 -4.46 -5.85
CA THR A 28 6.66 -3.62 -4.73
C THR A 28 5.64 -2.50 -4.55
N VAL A 29 5.21 -2.29 -3.31
CA VAL A 29 4.44 -1.12 -2.91
C VAL A 29 5.32 -0.28 -2.00
N SER A 30 5.65 0.92 -2.46
CA SER A 30 6.51 1.86 -1.74
C SER A 30 5.82 3.20 -1.57
N ILE A 31 6.36 4.01 -0.67
CA ILE A 31 6.02 5.42 -0.48
C ILE A 31 7.24 6.22 -0.91
N GLU A 32 7.04 7.09 -1.88
CA GLU A 32 8.07 7.97 -2.42
C GLU A 32 7.60 9.42 -2.34
N LYS A 33 8.53 10.35 -2.52
CA LYS A 33 8.21 11.77 -2.65
C LYS A 33 8.11 12.13 -4.12
N ASN A 34 7.02 12.79 -4.49
CA ASN A 34 6.86 13.39 -5.81
C ASN A 34 7.77 14.64 -5.96
N LYS A 35 7.69 15.32 -7.11
CA LYS A 35 8.49 16.52 -7.40
C LYS A 35 8.26 17.68 -6.42
N ASP A 36 7.10 17.73 -5.80
CA ASP A 36 6.71 18.75 -4.81
C ASP A 36 7.04 18.33 -3.37
N GLY A 37 7.67 17.16 -3.18
CA GLY A 37 8.04 16.63 -1.87
C GLY A 37 6.89 15.98 -1.10
N ILE A 38 5.73 15.78 -1.75
CA ILE A 38 4.54 15.14 -1.18
C ILE A 38 4.65 13.63 -1.29
N ASN A 39 4.25 12.92 -0.23
CA ASN A 39 4.26 11.46 -0.23
C ASN A 39 3.20 10.90 -1.19
N GLU A 40 3.61 9.97 -2.02
CA GLU A 40 2.77 9.19 -2.91
C GLU A 40 3.04 7.70 -2.74
N LEU A 41 2.00 6.89 -2.90
CA LEU A 41 2.13 5.46 -3.01
C LEU A 41 2.55 5.11 -4.43
N VAL A 42 3.64 4.37 -4.58
CA VAL A 42 4.14 3.87 -5.86
C VAL A 42 4.01 2.37 -5.87
N MET A 43 3.18 1.86 -6.77
CA MET A 43 2.98 0.43 -6.98
C MET A 43 3.71 -0.01 -8.24
N ARG A 44 4.74 -0.84 -8.06
CA ARG A 44 5.50 -1.47 -9.13
C ARG A 44 5.02 -2.90 -9.27
N THR A 45 4.59 -3.23 -10.48
CA THR A 45 4.11 -4.57 -10.86
C THR A 45 4.65 -4.90 -12.26
N ALA A 46 3.81 -4.79 -13.29
CA ALA A 46 4.23 -4.79 -14.70
C ALA A 46 4.49 -3.37 -15.23
N GLY A 47 4.13 -2.35 -14.45
CA GLY A 47 4.39 -0.93 -14.68
C GLY A 47 4.41 -0.21 -13.34
N GLU A 48 4.50 1.12 -13.38
CA GLU A 48 4.46 1.98 -12.19
C GLU A 48 3.13 2.73 -12.13
N VAL A 49 2.42 2.59 -11.01
CA VAL A 49 1.20 3.35 -10.71
C VAL A 49 1.49 4.26 -9.51
N TYR A 50 1.16 5.53 -9.66
CA TYR A 50 1.38 6.58 -8.67
C TYR A 50 0.04 7.01 -8.10
N ILE A 51 -0.11 6.97 -6.77
CA ILE A 51 -1.36 7.21 -6.08
C ILE A 51 -1.12 8.23 -4.96
N MET A 52 -1.77 9.38 -5.05
CA MET A 52 -1.70 10.44 -4.03
C MET A 52 -2.55 10.09 -2.79
N GLY A 53 -2.38 10.86 -1.72
CA GLY A 53 -3.24 10.78 -0.53
C GLY A 53 -2.58 10.16 0.70
N ILE A 54 -1.28 9.82 0.63
CA ILE A 54 -0.53 9.39 1.81
C ILE A 54 -0.19 10.60 2.68
N LYS A 55 -0.76 10.64 3.88
CA LYS A 55 -0.54 11.70 4.87
C LYS A 55 0.76 11.44 5.66
N SER A 56 1.32 12.48 6.29
CA SER A 56 2.41 12.33 7.27
C SER A 56 1.95 11.72 8.60
N SER A 57 0.65 11.73 8.86
CA SER A 57 0.02 11.06 9.99
C SER A 57 -0.15 9.56 9.74
N LEU A 58 -0.94 8.90 10.59
CA LEU A 58 -1.32 7.50 10.41
C LEU A 58 -2.18 7.37 9.15
N ASN A 59 -1.92 6.32 8.37
CA ASN A 59 -2.62 5.97 7.14
C ASN A 59 -3.18 4.54 7.25
N ILE A 60 -4.40 4.35 6.77
CA ILE A 60 -5.01 3.04 6.52
C ILE A 60 -5.02 2.85 5.00
N LEU A 61 -4.27 1.86 4.52
CA LEU A 61 -4.20 1.53 3.11
C LEU A 61 -4.83 0.17 2.89
N TYR A 62 -5.80 0.11 1.99
CA TYR A 62 -6.42 -1.14 1.58
C TYR A 62 -6.32 -1.26 0.05
N ILE A 63 -5.60 -2.27 -0.41
CA ILE A 63 -5.36 -2.55 -1.82
C ILE A 63 -6.13 -3.80 -2.21
N GLU A 64 -6.92 -3.71 -3.27
CA GLU A 64 -7.53 -4.84 -3.93
C GLU A 64 -6.76 -5.14 -5.21
N PHE A 65 -6.04 -6.26 -5.22
CA PHE A 65 -5.36 -6.74 -6.42
C PHE A 65 -6.35 -7.53 -7.29
N ASN A 66 -6.69 -6.93 -8.42
CA ASN A 66 -7.49 -7.51 -9.49
C ASN A 66 -6.89 -7.14 -10.84
N ALA A 67 -6.63 -8.16 -11.68
CA ALA A 67 -5.93 -8.00 -12.95
C ALA A 67 -6.55 -6.97 -13.91
N LYS A 68 -7.86 -6.74 -13.84
CA LYS A 68 -8.57 -5.80 -14.74
C LYS A 68 -8.98 -4.51 -14.04
N ASN A 69 -9.28 -4.57 -12.75
CA ASN A 69 -9.80 -3.44 -12.00
C ASN A 69 -9.37 -3.50 -10.54
N SER A 70 -8.07 -3.32 -10.31
CA SER A 70 -7.54 -3.13 -8.97
C SER A 70 -8.03 -1.80 -8.39
N ARG A 71 -8.28 -1.79 -7.08
CA ARG A 71 -8.75 -0.61 -6.36
C ARG A 71 -7.82 -0.33 -5.19
N VAL A 72 -7.53 0.93 -4.94
CA VAL A 72 -6.76 1.35 -3.77
C VAL A 72 -7.58 2.34 -2.99
N PHE A 73 -7.68 2.08 -1.68
CA PHE A 73 -8.38 2.93 -0.74
C PHE A 73 -7.39 3.45 0.29
N THR A 74 -7.36 4.76 0.47
CA THR A 74 -6.54 5.41 1.49
C THR A 74 -7.47 6.09 2.49
N ASN A 75 -7.37 5.70 3.76
CA ASN A 75 -8.23 6.17 4.85
C ASN A 75 -9.75 6.02 4.55
N GLY A 76 -10.10 5.00 3.75
CA GLY A 76 -11.47 4.67 3.34
C GLY A 76 -11.94 5.31 2.04
N GLU A 77 -11.19 6.27 1.50
CA GLU A 77 -11.53 6.92 0.23
C GLU A 77 -10.90 6.16 -0.94
N LEU A 78 -11.65 5.97 -2.03
CA LEU A 78 -11.11 5.39 -3.25
C LEU A 78 -10.12 6.36 -3.89
N THR A 79 -8.83 6.05 -3.83
CA THR A 79 -7.76 6.89 -4.39
C THR A 79 -7.27 6.40 -5.75
N TYR A 80 -7.58 5.16 -6.13
CA TYR A 80 -7.27 4.63 -7.45
C TYR A 80 -8.23 3.50 -7.85
N SER A 81 -8.58 3.46 -9.14
CA SER A 81 -9.26 2.33 -9.78
C SER A 81 -8.68 2.13 -11.18
N GLY A 82 -8.24 0.91 -11.50
CA GLY A 82 -7.63 0.62 -12.80
C GLY A 82 -6.77 -0.63 -12.80
N VAL A 83 -5.99 -0.81 -13.87
CA VAL A 83 -5.11 -1.98 -14.00
C VAL A 83 -3.82 -1.74 -13.22
N ILE A 84 -3.58 -2.58 -12.20
CA ILE A 84 -2.28 -2.74 -11.55
C ILE A 84 -1.74 -4.08 -12.04
N GLY A 85 -0.57 -4.06 -12.69
CA GLY A 85 -0.01 -5.16 -13.48
C GLY A 85 -0.12 -6.56 -12.83
N THR A 86 -0.36 -7.54 -13.69
CA THR A 86 -0.94 -8.85 -13.35
C THR A 86 0.10 -9.94 -13.03
N GLY A 87 1.19 -9.61 -12.34
CA GLY A 87 2.06 -10.68 -11.86
C GLY A 87 1.44 -11.40 -10.66
N GLU A 88 1.74 -12.68 -10.51
CA GLU A 88 1.38 -13.43 -9.32
C GLU A 88 2.21 -12.93 -8.13
N ILE A 89 1.61 -12.77 -6.96
CA ILE A 89 2.36 -12.45 -5.73
C ILE A 89 2.80 -13.78 -5.11
N ASP A 90 4.09 -14.07 -5.18
CA ASP A 90 4.71 -15.27 -4.61
C ASP A 90 5.40 -14.94 -3.28
N GLY A 91 4.58 -14.94 -2.22
CA GLY A 91 5.00 -14.55 -0.88
C GLY A 91 5.19 -13.05 -0.71
N LEU A 92 5.14 -12.58 0.54
CA LEU A 92 5.21 -11.16 0.88
C LEU A 92 6.36 -10.91 1.86
N VAL A 93 7.12 -9.86 1.60
CA VAL A 93 8.09 -9.26 2.51
C VAL A 93 7.52 -7.92 2.94
N ILE A 94 7.39 -7.72 4.25
CA ILE A 94 6.85 -6.49 4.83
C ILE A 94 8.01 -5.61 5.28
N GLY A 95 7.95 -4.33 4.95
CA GLY A 95 8.90 -3.33 5.44
C GLY A 95 10.28 -3.34 4.77
N ARG A 96 10.49 -4.15 3.72
CA ARG A 96 11.74 -4.23 2.98
C ARG A 96 11.50 -4.66 1.54
N GLY A 97 12.19 -4.05 0.60
CA GLY A 97 12.15 -4.46 -0.80
C GLY A 97 13.19 -3.77 -1.67
N ILE A 98 13.09 -3.98 -2.98
CA ILE A 98 14.00 -3.36 -3.96
C ILE A 98 13.29 -2.24 -4.70
N VAL A 99 13.82 -1.02 -4.60
CA VAL A 99 13.36 0.15 -5.38
C VAL A 99 14.54 0.67 -6.19
N LYS A 100 14.39 0.75 -7.52
CA LYS A 100 15.43 1.26 -8.44
C LYS A 100 16.80 0.58 -8.20
N ASN A 101 16.79 -0.74 -8.07
CA ASN A 101 17.96 -1.60 -7.77
C ASN A 101 18.61 -1.44 -6.38
N ASN A 102 18.06 -0.61 -5.51
CA ASN A 102 18.54 -0.46 -4.14
C ASN A 102 17.63 -1.19 -3.15
N THR A 103 18.23 -1.80 -2.13
CA THR A 103 17.45 -2.31 -0.99
C THR A 103 16.97 -1.12 -0.18
N VAL A 104 15.66 -1.00 -0.03
CA VAL A 104 15.00 0.05 0.73
C VAL A 104 14.22 -0.60 1.87
N ASN A 105 14.35 -0.02 3.07
CA ASN A 105 13.62 -0.44 4.25
C ASN A 105 12.52 0.57 4.56
N PHE A 106 11.51 0.13 5.29
CA PHE A 106 10.52 1.00 5.88
C PHE A 106 11.09 1.70 7.10
N ASP A 107 10.86 3.01 7.18
CA ASP A 107 11.21 3.86 8.30
C ASP A 107 9.93 4.48 8.90
N GLY A 108 9.48 3.91 10.01
CA GLY A 108 8.23 4.27 10.66
C GLY A 108 7.67 3.14 11.51
N VAL A 109 6.36 3.13 11.68
CA VAL A 109 5.62 2.08 12.40
C VAL A 109 4.55 1.47 11.50
N ILE A 110 4.52 0.14 11.42
CA ILE A 110 3.40 -0.64 10.87
C ILE A 110 2.65 -1.20 12.08
N TYR A 111 1.40 -0.76 12.26
CA TYR A 111 0.55 -1.14 13.39
C TYR A 111 -0.22 -2.43 13.12
N GLU A 112 -0.75 -2.55 11.90
CA GLU A 112 -1.61 -3.67 11.50
C GLU A 112 -1.29 -4.07 10.07
N THR A 113 -1.37 -5.37 9.77
CA THR A 113 -1.32 -5.88 8.40
C THR A 113 -2.22 -7.09 8.24
N GLY A 114 -2.91 -7.17 7.10
CA GLY A 114 -3.79 -8.28 6.78
C GLY A 114 -3.71 -8.66 5.31
N ILE A 115 -3.69 -9.97 5.03
CA ILE A 115 -3.77 -10.52 3.68
C ILE A 115 -5.07 -11.31 3.59
N ILE A 116 -5.90 -10.97 2.61
CA ILE A 116 -7.20 -11.59 2.39
C ILE A 116 -7.17 -12.23 1.00
N ASN A 117 -7.39 -13.55 0.91
CA ASN A 117 -7.30 -14.27 -0.36
C ASN A 117 -8.42 -13.90 -1.38
N ASN A 118 -9.31 -12.97 -1.03
CA ASN A 118 -10.37 -12.45 -1.89
C ASN A 118 -10.44 -10.92 -1.81
N THR A 119 -11.21 -10.32 -2.71
CA THR A 119 -11.65 -8.93 -2.57
C THR A 119 -12.91 -8.89 -1.70
N LEU A 120 -12.96 -7.97 -0.73
CA LEU A 120 -14.14 -7.76 0.09
C LEU A 120 -15.26 -7.07 -0.69
N SER A 121 -16.51 -7.30 -0.27
CA SER A 121 -17.63 -6.44 -0.68
C SER A 121 -17.41 -5.01 -0.15
N ASP A 122 -18.12 -4.05 -0.73
CA ASP A 122 -18.00 -2.65 -0.31
C ASP A 122 -18.38 -2.46 1.17
N ASP A 123 -19.47 -3.09 1.64
CA ASP A 123 -19.88 -3.05 3.05
C ASP A 123 -18.84 -3.66 3.99
N ALA A 124 -18.26 -4.81 3.63
CA ALA A 124 -17.25 -5.47 4.46
C ALA A 124 -15.96 -4.64 4.54
N ARG A 125 -15.55 -4.02 3.42
CA ARG A 125 -14.40 -3.12 3.37
C ARG A 125 -14.64 -1.86 4.20
N ILE A 126 -15.83 -1.26 4.10
CA ILE A 126 -16.22 -0.09 4.90
C ILE A 126 -16.19 -0.44 6.39
N ASN A 127 -16.79 -1.57 6.78
CA ASN A 127 -16.81 -2.03 8.16
C ASN A 127 -15.39 -2.27 8.71
N LEU A 128 -14.53 -2.95 7.94
CA LEU A 128 -13.13 -3.15 8.30
C LEU A 128 -12.38 -1.82 8.45
N THR A 129 -12.58 -0.89 7.51
CA THR A 129 -11.94 0.43 7.57
C THR A 129 -12.40 1.23 8.78
N ASN A 130 -13.70 1.24 9.08
CA ASN A 130 -14.26 1.93 10.24
C ASN A 130 -13.75 1.33 11.54
N LEU A 131 -13.60 0.00 11.62
CA LEU A 131 -12.97 -0.66 12.77
C LEU A 131 -11.53 -0.18 12.95
N MET A 132 -10.73 -0.13 11.88
CA MET A 132 -9.35 0.37 11.94
C MET A 132 -9.30 1.85 12.35
N LYS A 133 -10.19 2.69 11.79
CA LYS A 133 -10.31 4.11 12.16
C LYS A 133 -10.62 4.27 13.65
N GLN A 134 -11.54 3.47 14.18
CA GLN A 134 -11.91 3.50 15.59
C GLN A 134 -10.75 3.06 16.49
N VAL A 135 -10.10 1.94 16.18
CA VAL A 135 -9.01 1.37 16.98
C VAL A 135 -7.80 2.31 17.02
N TYR A 136 -7.43 2.88 15.88
CA TYR A 136 -6.23 3.72 15.74
C TYR A 136 -6.52 5.22 15.77
N GLN A 137 -7.76 5.61 16.06
CA GLN A 137 -8.22 7.01 16.16
C GLN A 137 -7.89 7.86 14.91
N VAL A 138 -8.08 7.27 13.73
CA VAL A 138 -7.86 7.92 12.44
C VAL A 138 -9.16 8.57 11.97
N GLN A 139 -9.12 9.87 11.68
CA GLN A 139 -10.25 10.61 11.11
C GLN A 139 -10.32 10.41 9.59
#